data_AF-M0LZ10-F1
#
_entry.id   AF-M0LZ10-F1
#
_cell.length_a   1.000
_cell.length_b   1.000
_cell.length_c   1.000
_cell.angle_alpha   90.00
_cell.angle_beta   90.00
_cell.angle_gamma   90.00
#
_symmetry.space_group_name_H-M   'P 1'
#
loop_
_entity.id
_entity.type
_entity.pdbx_description
1 polymer ?
#
loop_
_entity_poly.entity_id
_entity_poly.type
_entity_poly.pdbx_seq_one_letter_code
_entity_poly.pdbx_strand_id
1 'polypeptide(L)'
;MAGILAAAVLLLAAPIVAEFALEFGPPEMFLLAIFALTIIPAVKNSSLSKGLLAGLFGLLVATVGNDPQLAQPRATYGLTILQSGLDYIVILIGLFVLTEMIRLAMRGSTAEKVEDETLGGYDQVVAGVKAVIARPVDFLRSTAIGAFVGSLPGAGADVANFVSYNEAQRWSGEEKSALYGTGIIEGVIAADSSNNATQGGALIPTLTLGIPGSGSTAALIGALAIHGLNPGPGLFQRSGPIVYAMILSLFLGNILIIVYGLPGSRYFGKVAYIPVRFIIPIVTVLAVVGAFAVRNAPFDLYVILVVGVLGLVFVKYDYPLVSPVLGVIVGDIAETGFARGWLLNSESWSAFITNSGVSIGLTVLISLSLLTTIVGNYRKGQSN
;
A
#
# COMPACT_ATOMS: atom_id res chain seq x y z
N MET A 1 -2.82 18.64 8.47
CA MET A 1 -2.45 18.49 9.90
C MET A 1 -2.14 17.05 10.27
N ALA A 2 -3.05 16.10 10.04
CA ALA A 2 -2.81 14.68 10.32
C ALA A 2 -1.54 14.12 9.65
N GLY A 3 -1.28 14.50 8.39
CA GLY A 3 -0.06 14.11 7.68
C GLY A 3 1.25 14.63 8.32
N ILE A 4 1.23 15.78 9.02
CA ILE A 4 2.40 16.29 9.78
C ILE A 4 2.65 15.40 11.00
N LEU A 5 1.59 15.05 11.72
CA LEU A 5 1.69 14.14 12.87
C LEU A 5 2.18 12.76 12.43
N ALA A 6 1.67 12.23 11.33
CA ALA A 6 2.14 10.96 10.79
C ALA A 6 3.58 11.03 10.25
N ALA A 7 4.01 12.16 9.68
CA ALA A 7 5.41 12.38 9.30
C ALA A 7 6.32 12.44 10.55
N ALA A 8 5.84 12.97 11.68
CA ALA A 8 6.56 12.90 12.95
C ALA A 8 6.66 11.48 13.49
N VAL A 9 5.56 10.71 13.42
CA VAL A 9 5.60 9.27 13.75
C VAL A 9 6.60 8.54 12.85
N LEU A 10 6.61 8.80 11.54
CA LEU A 10 7.59 8.25 10.61
C LEU A 10 9.02 8.61 11.00
N LEU A 11 9.30 9.89 11.28
CA LEU A 11 10.63 10.39 11.64
C LEU A 11 11.17 9.71 12.91
N LEU A 12 10.30 9.44 13.89
CA LEU A 12 10.67 8.83 15.17
C LEU A 12 10.73 7.30 15.09
N ALA A 13 9.76 6.67 14.42
CA ALA A 13 9.62 5.22 14.40
C ALA A 13 10.51 4.55 13.34
N ALA A 14 10.69 5.16 12.17
CA ALA A 14 11.43 4.51 11.08
C ALA A 14 12.89 4.19 11.43
N PRO A 15 13.68 5.07 12.08
CA PRO A 15 15.04 4.71 12.49
C PRO A 15 15.07 3.52 13.45
N ILE A 16 14.15 3.47 14.42
CA ILE A 16 14.04 2.38 15.40
C ILE A 16 13.71 1.06 14.69
N VAL A 17 12.73 1.09 13.78
CA VAL A 17 12.35 -0.10 13.00
C VAL A 17 13.48 -0.53 12.07
N ALA A 18 14.22 0.42 11.47
CA ALA A 18 15.37 0.10 10.62
C ALA A 18 16.50 -0.58 11.41
N GLU A 19 16.83 -0.07 12.59
CA GLU A 19 17.82 -0.68 13.50
C GLU A 19 17.42 -2.09 13.90
N PHE A 20 16.18 -2.27 14.33
CA PHE A 20 15.65 -3.61 14.66
C PHE A 20 15.66 -4.55 13.45
N ALA A 21 15.32 -4.05 12.26
CA ALA A 21 15.29 -4.86 11.05
C ALA A 21 16.69 -5.25 10.54
N LEU A 22 17.76 -4.58 10.98
CA LEU A 22 19.13 -4.97 10.67
C LEU A 22 19.56 -6.24 11.41
N GLU A 23 18.86 -6.61 12.49
CA GLU A 23 19.07 -7.87 13.21
C GLU A 23 18.44 -9.07 12.50
N PHE A 24 17.66 -8.85 11.44
CA PHE A 24 16.90 -9.91 10.79
C PHE A 24 17.83 -10.77 9.92
N GLY A 25 17.85 -12.06 10.22
CA GLY A 25 18.49 -13.06 9.39
C GLY A 25 17.59 -13.55 8.26
N PRO A 26 18.07 -14.53 7.46
CA PRO A 26 17.27 -15.09 6.38
C PRO A 26 15.92 -15.70 6.81
N PRO A 27 15.82 -16.45 7.93
CA PRO A 27 14.53 -16.96 8.41
C PRO A 27 13.53 -15.85 8.74
N GLU A 28 13.99 -14.79 9.42
CA GLU A 28 13.17 -13.66 9.81
C GLU A 28 12.64 -12.91 8.59
N MET A 29 13.48 -12.71 7.56
CA MET A 29 13.07 -12.07 6.31
C MET A 29 12.03 -12.90 5.54
N PHE A 30 12.17 -14.22 5.52
CA PHE A 30 11.14 -15.10 4.95
C PHE A 30 9.82 -14.97 5.71
N LEU A 31 9.85 -15.10 7.04
CA LEU A 31 8.64 -15.00 7.87
C LEU A 31 8.00 -13.61 7.76
N LEU A 32 8.79 -12.56 7.63
CA LEU A 32 8.29 -11.20 7.42
C LEU A 32 7.56 -11.08 6.07
N ALA A 33 8.10 -11.66 5.00
CA ALA A 33 7.43 -11.71 3.71
C ALA A 33 6.11 -12.49 3.77
N ILE A 34 6.09 -13.64 4.47
CA ILE A 34 4.85 -14.41 4.69
C ILE A 34 3.85 -13.60 5.51
N PHE A 35 4.28 -12.93 6.59
CA PHE A 35 3.44 -12.07 7.39
C PHE A 35 2.81 -10.94 6.57
N ALA A 36 3.59 -10.29 5.71
CA ALA A 36 3.10 -9.24 4.83
C ALA A 36 2.00 -9.77 3.87
N LEU A 37 2.10 -11.01 3.40
CA LEU A 37 1.08 -11.62 2.55
C LEU A 37 -0.17 -12.05 3.31
N THR A 38 -0.05 -12.52 4.56
CA THR A 38 -1.19 -12.98 5.37
C THR A 38 -1.97 -11.84 6.01
N ILE A 39 -1.32 -10.71 6.32
CA ILE A 39 -1.97 -9.57 6.98
C ILE A 39 -2.96 -8.84 6.06
N ILE A 40 -2.74 -8.83 4.73
CA ILE A 40 -3.65 -8.17 3.79
C ILE A 40 -5.10 -8.67 3.92
N PRO A 41 -5.38 -9.99 3.76
CA PRO A 41 -6.75 -10.47 3.89
C PRO A 41 -7.35 -10.25 5.29
N ALA A 42 -6.54 -10.27 6.34
CA ALA A 42 -6.98 -9.98 7.71
C ALA A 42 -7.50 -8.55 7.88
N VAL A 43 -6.81 -7.58 7.26
CA VAL A 43 -7.10 -6.16 7.41
C VAL A 43 -8.20 -5.71 6.45
N LYS A 44 -8.21 -6.23 5.21
CA LYS A 44 -9.21 -5.84 4.19
C LYS A 44 -10.60 -6.44 4.37
N ASN A 45 -10.83 -7.26 5.40
CA ASN A 45 -12.09 -8.01 5.57
C ASN A 45 -12.49 -8.82 4.31
N SER A 46 -11.54 -9.07 3.42
CA SER A 46 -11.72 -9.79 2.17
C SER A 46 -11.64 -11.30 2.41
N SER A 47 -12.11 -12.08 1.46
CA SER A 47 -11.94 -13.54 1.51
C SER A 47 -10.46 -13.91 1.68
N LEU A 48 -10.15 -14.69 2.72
CA LEU A 48 -8.79 -15.13 3.03
C LEU A 48 -8.16 -15.86 1.84
N SER A 49 -8.93 -16.77 1.24
CA SER A 49 -8.47 -17.54 0.09
C SER A 49 -8.17 -16.65 -1.11
N LYS A 50 -8.99 -15.62 -1.38
CA LYS A 50 -8.72 -14.68 -2.47
C LYS A 50 -7.42 -13.90 -2.24
N GLY A 51 -7.23 -13.35 -1.03
CA GLY A 51 -6.02 -12.61 -0.69
C GLY A 51 -4.76 -13.47 -0.81
N LEU A 52 -4.78 -14.68 -0.24
CA LEU A 52 -3.64 -15.60 -0.28
C LEU A 52 -3.36 -16.13 -1.69
N LEU A 53 -4.40 -16.50 -2.46
CA LEU A 53 -4.21 -16.98 -3.84
C LEU A 53 -3.63 -15.89 -4.74
N ALA A 54 -4.07 -14.64 -4.60
CA ALA A 54 -3.51 -13.55 -5.37
C ALA A 54 -2.08 -13.24 -4.94
N GLY A 55 -1.77 -13.29 -3.63
CA GLY A 55 -0.40 -13.18 -3.12
C GLY A 55 0.52 -14.28 -3.64
N LEU A 56 0.06 -15.54 -3.62
CA LEU A 56 0.78 -16.69 -4.15
C LEU A 56 0.99 -16.58 -5.66
N PHE A 57 -0.01 -16.09 -6.40
CA PHE A 57 0.14 -15.78 -7.82
C PHE A 57 1.28 -14.76 -8.03
N GLY A 58 1.34 -13.71 -7.20
CA GLY A 58 2.44 -12.75 -7.22
C GLY A 58 3.80 -13.40 -6.96
N LEU A 59 3.90 -14.26 -5.95
CA LEU A 59 5.12 -15.02 -5.65
C LEU A 59 5.55 -15.89 -6.85
N LEU A 60 4.61 -16.57 -7.50
CA LEU A 60 4.90 -17.39 -8.69
C LEU A 60 5.38 -16.54 -9.88
N VAL A 61 4.85 -15.33 -10.05
CA VAL A 61 5.33 -14.39 -11.06
C VAL A 61 6.75 -13.92 -10.75
N ALA A 62 7.09 -13.75 -9.47
CA ALA A 62 8.43 -13.35 -9.03
C ALA A 62 9.51 -14.39 -9.33
N THR A 63 9.18 -15.69 -9.34
CA THR A 63 10.16 -16.75 -9.61
C THR A 63 10.57 -16.87 -11.09
N VAL A 64 9.88 -16.15 -11.99
CA VAL A 64 10.24 -16.08 -13.41
C VAL A 64 11.56 -15.35 -13.56
N GLY A 65 12.56 -16.03 -14.14
CA GLY A 65 13.90 -15.50 -14.35
C GLY A 65 14.97 -16.40 -13.77
N ASN A 66 16.16 -15.85 -13.57
CA ASN A 66 17.27 -16.60 -13.00
C ASN A 66 17.07 -16.80 -11.50
N ASP A 67 17.33 -18.03 -11.04
CA ASP A 67 17.36 -18.38 -9.63
C ASP A 67 18.38 -17.49 -8.88
N PRO A 68 17.99 -16.84 -7.77
CA PRO A 68 18.86 -15.91 -7.06
C PRO A 68 20.07 -16.58 -6.38
N GLN A 69 20.07 -17.90 -6.20
CA GLN A 69 21.18 -18.66 -5.61
C GLN A 69 22.04 -19.37 -6.67
N LEU A 70 21.40 -20.02 -7.63
CA LEU A 70 22.06 -20.90 -8.61
C LEU A 70 22.28 -20.24 -9.98
N ALA A 71 21.71 -19.05 -10.21
CA ALA A 71 21.70 -18.34 -11.49
C ALA A 71 21.16 -19.18 -12.67
N GLN A 72 20.34 -20.18 -12.37
CA GLN A 72 19.73 -21.06 -13.36
C GLN A 72 18.42 -20.45 -13.87
N PRO A 73 18.15 -20.46 -15.19
CA PRO A 73 16.92 -19.90 -15.74
C PRO A 73 15.70 -20.75 -15.37
N ARG A 74 14.65 -20.12 -14.83
CA ARG A 74 13.38 -20.74 -14.45
C ARG A 74 12.21 -20.02 -15.11
N ALA A 75 11.27 -20.80 -15.66
CA ALA A 75 10.09 -20.28 -16.37
C ALA A 75 10.41 -19.25 -17.48
N THR A 76 11.59 -19.33 -18.10
CA THR A 76 12.02 -18.43 -19.19
C THR A 76 11.55 -18.91 -20.57
N TYR A 77 11.12 -20.17 -20.69
CA TYR A 77 10.62 -20.78 -21.93
C TYR A 77 11.54 -20.57 -23.15
N GLY A 78 12.86 -20.49 -22.92
CA GLY A 78 13.86 -20.24 -23.95
C GLY A 78 14.02 -18.78 -24.38
N LEU A 79 13.23 -17.85 -23.83
CA LEU A 79 13.33 -16.43 -24.10
C LEU A 79 14.39 -15.78 -23.21
N THR A 80 15.46 -15.26 -23.82
CA THR A 80 16.55 -14.57 -23.10
C THR A 80 16.05 -13.37 -22.30
N ILE A 81 15.04 -12.65 -22.81
CA ILE A 81 14.46 -11.49 -22.12
C ILE A 81 13.76 -11.83 -20.81
N LEU A 82 13.33 -13.09 -20.63
CA LEU A 82 12.74 -13.54 -19.38
C LEU A 82 13.78 -13.95 -18.34
N GLN A 83 15.07 -14.06 -18.69
CA GLN A 83 16.13 -14.41 -17.72
C GLN A 83 16.33 -13.31 -16.68
N SER A 84 16.11 -12.05 -17.05
CA SER A 84 16.07 -10.91 -16.11
C SER A 84 14.75 -10.80 -15.35
N GLY A 85 13.85 -11.77 -15.54
CA GLY A 85 12.53 -11.81 -14.92
C GLY A 85 11.57 -10.72 -15.39
N LEU A 86 10.41 -10.70 -14.77
CA LEU A 86 9.39 -9.68 -14.99
C LEU A 86 9.62 -8.54 -14.01
N ASP A 87 9.84 -7.34 -14.54
CA ASP A 87 10.08 -6.18 -13.70
C ASP A 87 8.83 -5.81 -12.90
N TYR A 88 8.99 -5.66 -11.59
CA TYR A 88 7.85 -5.42 -10.71
C TYR A 88 7.23 -4.03 -10.92
N ILE A 89 7.97 -3.03 -11.43
CA ILE A 89 7.44 -1.71 -11.80
C ILE A 89 6.51 -1.86 -13.00
N VAL A 90 6.92 -2.65 -13.99
CA VAL A 90 6.10 -2.98 -15.16
C VAL A 90 4.81 -3.70 -14.73
N ILE A 91 4.90 -4.67 -13.81
CA ILE A 91 3.74 -5.36 -13.25
C ILE A 91 2.82 -4.40 -12.49
N LEU A 92 3.37 -3.50 -11.67
CA LEU A 92 2.63 -2.46 -10.94
C LEU A 92 1.84 -1.55 -11.89
N ILE A 93 2.49 -1.07 -12.96
CA ILE A 93 1.86 -0.24 -13.98
C ILE A 93 0.71 -0.99 -14.65
N GLY A 94 0.90 -2.26 -15.00
CA GLY A 94 -0.14 -3.13 -15.52
C GLY A 94 -1.33 -3.25 -14.55
N LEU A 95 -1.08 -3.76 -13.34
CA LEU A 95 -2.12 -4.11 -12.37
C LEU A 95 -2.89 -2.91 -11.83
N PHE A 96 -2.23 -1.78 -11.56
CA PHE A 96 -2.90 -0.60 -11.01
C PHE A 96 -3.29 0.40 -12.09
N VAL A 97 -2.37 0.82 -12.95
CA VAL A 97 -2.63 1.96 -13.84
C VAL A 97 -3.49 1.53 -15.03
N LEU A 98 -3.08 0.51 -15.77
CA LEU A 98 -3.80 0.04 -16.95
C LEU A 98 -5.18 -0.52 -16.59
N THR A 99 -5.27 -1.34 -15.53
CA THR A 99 -6.56 -1.82 -15.00
C THR A 99 -7.51 -0.68 -14.65
N GLU A 100 -7.02 0.36 -13.96
CA GLU A 100 -7.84 1.51 -13.57
C GLU A 100 -8.29 2.31 -14.78
N MET A 101 -7.40 2.55 -15.75
CA MET A 101 -7.75 3.29 -16.98
C MET A 101 -8.81 2.55 -17.80
N ILE A 102 -8.71 1.22 -17.93
CA ILE A 102 -9.73 0.43 -18.62
C ILE A 102 -11.05 0.45 -17.83
N ARG A 103 -11.00 0.34 -16.49
CA ARG A 103 -12.19 0.43 -15.65
C ARG A 103 -12.88 1.79 -15.76
N LEU A 104 -12.09 2.85 -15.79
CA LEU A 104 -12.59 4.21 -15.96
C LEU A 104 -13.19 4.42 -17.36
N ALA A 105 -12.59 3.81 -18.39
CA ALA A 105 -13.14 3.80 -19.74
C ALA A 105 -14.52 3.14 -19.80
N MET A 106 -14.70 2.02 -19.10
CA MET A 106 -15.97 1.28 -19.05
C MET A 106 -17.05 2.04 -18.27
N ARG A 107 -16.68 2.79 -17.22
CA ARG A 107 -17.63 3.56 -16.39
C ARG A 107 -18.05 4.89 -17.02
N GLY A 108 -17.20 5.50 -17.84
CA GLY A 108 -17.52 6.71 -18.61
C GLY A 108 -17.54 8.04 -17.83
N SER A 109 -17.58 8.03 -16.49
CA SER A 109 -17.50 9.24 -15.66
C SER A 109 -16.67 9.04 -14.38
N THR A 110 -16.05 10.12 -13.91
CA THR A 110 -15.38 10.23 -12.60
C THR A 110 -16.33 10.73 -11.51
N ALA A 111 -17.34 11.52 -11.87
CA ALA A 111 -18.43 12.02 -11.03
C ALA A 111 -19.59 12.48 -11.93
N GLU A 112 -20.84 12.32 -11.48
CA GLU A 112 -21.96 13.06 -12.08
C GLU A 112 -21.74 14.55 -11.83
N LYS A 113 -21.95 15.38 -12.86
CA LYS A 113 -21.98 16.83 -12.67
C LYS A 113 -23.17 17.14 -11.77
N VAL A 114 -22.90 17.46 -10.51
CA VAL A 114 -23.89 18.14 -9.67
C VAL A 114 -24.05 19.53 -10.27
N GLU A 115 -25.24 19.81 -10.83
CA GLU A 115 -25.62 21.16 -11.23
C GLU A 115 -25.72 22.02 -9.97
N ASP A 116 -24.99 23.13 -9.94
CA ASP A 116 -25.03 24.17 -8.92
C ASP A 116 -24.86 23.72 -7.45
N GLU A 117 -23.61 23.65 -7.01
CA GLU A 117 -23.30 24.11 -5.65
C GLU A 117 -22.46 25.39 -5.76
N THR A 118 -23.00 26.49 -5.25
CA THR A 118 -22.27 27.73 -5.04
C THR A 118 -20.95 27.41 -4.35
N LEU A 119 -19.83 27.69 -5.02
CA LEU A 119 -18.51 27.55 -4.41
C LEU A 119 -18.53 28.22 -3.04
N GLY A 120 -18.28 27.43 -2.00
CA GLY A 120 -18.11 27.95 -0.67
C GLY A 120 -17.13 29.11 -0.65
N GLY A 121 -17.56 30.25 -0.11
CA GLY A 121 -16.67 31.38 0.15
C GLY A 121 -15.54 30.98 1.12
N TYR A 122 -14.56 31.87 1.29
CA TYR A 122 -13.47 31.70 2.26
C TYR A 122 -13.97 31.34 3.68
N ASP A 123 -15.18 31.79 4.02
CA ASP A 123 -15.85 31.48 5.29
C ASP A 123 -16.08 29.97 5.50
N GLN A 124 -16.37 29.20 4.45
CA GLN A 124 -16.56 27.75 4.57
C GLN A 124 -15.23 27.03 4.84
N VAL A 125 -14.13 27.50 4.23
CA VAL A 125 -12.78 26.98 4.50
C VAL A 125 -12.41 27.24 5.97
N VAL A 126 -12.66 28.47 6.45
CA VAL A 126 -12.40 28.84 7.86
C VAL A 126 -13.28 28.02 8.81
N ALA A 127 -14.55 27.80 8.48
CA ALA A 127 -15.46 26.97 9.25
C ALA A 127 -14.97 25.51 9.33
N GLY A 128 -14.48 24.96 8.21
CA GLY A 128 -13.89 23.62 8.16
C GLY A 128 -12.66 23.49 9.08
N VAL A 129 -11.74 24.45 9.02
CA VAL A 129 -10.55 24.49 9.90
C VAL A 129 -10.98 24.55 11.38
N LYS A 130 -11.92 25.44 11.72
CA LYS A 130 -12.45 25.55 13.09
C LYS A 130 -13.11 24.25 13.54
N ALA A 131 -13.85 23.57 12.67
CA ALA A 131 -14.54 22.33 12.98
C ALA A 131 -13.58 21.19 13.34
N VAL A 132 -12.41 21.10 12.68
CA VAL A 132 -11.36 20.13 13.01
C VAL A 132 -10.73 20.46 14.37
N ILE A 133 -10.37 21.73 14.59
CA ILE A 133 -9.73 22.18 15.85
C ILE A 133 -10.67 21.97 17.05
N ALA A 134 -11.98 22.18 16.86
CA ALA A 134 -12.98 21.97 17.91
C ALA A 134 -13.23 20.49 18.26
N ARG A 135 -12.71 19.53 17.48
CA ARG A 135 -12.90 18.09 17.68
C ARG A 135 -11.57 17.33 17.77
N PRO A 136 -10.72 17.65 18.76
CA PRO A 136 -9.38 17.08 18.85
C PRO A 136 -9.40 15.57 19.07
N VAL A 137 -10.40 15.02 19.77
CA VAL A 137 -10.50 13.58 20.03
C VAL A 137 -10.71 12.80 18.73
N ASP A 138 -11.68 13.21 17.90
CA ASP A 138 -11.94 12.56 16.62
C ASP A 138 -10.73 12.70 15.69
N PHE A 139 -10.13 13.89 15.62
CA PHE A 139 -8.94 14.14 14.82
C PHE A 139 -7.74 13.27 15.23
N LEU A 140 -7.41 13.23 16.53
CA LEU A 140 -6.26 12.48 17.03
C LEU A 140 -6.46 10.97 16.93
N ARG A 141 -7.65 10.46 17.29
CA ARG A 141 -7.98 9.02 17.14
C ARG A 141 -7.85 8.60 15.68
N SER A 142 -8.44 9.37 14.77
CA SER A 142 -8.44 9.06 13.34
C SER A 142 -7.04 9.15 12.74
N THR A 143 -6.23 10.10 13.19
CA THR A 143 -4.81 10.21 12.84
C THR A 143 -4.01 9.00 13.34
N ALA A 144 -4.24 8.56 14.58
CA ALA A 144 -3.57 7.39 15.14
C ALA A 144 -3.97 6.10 14.41
N ILE A 145 -5.26 5.90 14.14
CA ILE A 145 -5.76 4.77 13.33
C ILE A 145 -5.12 4.81 11.93
N GLY A 146 -5.13 5.97 11.28
CA GLY A 146 -4.54 6.14 9.96
C GLY A 146 -3.06 5.78 9.90
N ALA A 147 -2.26 6.32 10.83
CA ALA A 147 -0.83 6.01 10.93
C ALA A 147 -0.58 4.53 11.24
N PHE A 148 -1.34 3.94 12.18
CA PHE A 148 -1.19 2.54 12.55
C PHE A 148 -1.58 1.59 11.41
N VAL A 149 -2.79 1.73 10.86
CA VAL A 149 -3.25 0.90 9.73
C VAL A 149 -2.35 1.10 8.52
N GLY A 150 -1.85 2.31 8.29
CA GLY A 150 -0.87 2.56 7.23
C GLY A 150 0.42 1.77 7.40
N SER A 151 0.90 1.59 8.63
CA SER A 151 2.10 0.79 8.91
C SER A 151 1.91 -0.72 8.65
N LEU A 152 0.68 -1.19 8.46
CA LEU A 152 0.39 -2.57 8.11
C LEU A 152 0.58 -2.79 6.59
N PRO A 153 1.40 -3.77 6.17
CA PRO A 153 1.64 -4.07 4.77
C PRO A 153 0.35 -4.27 3.96
N GLY A 154 0.27 -3.57 2.83
CA GLY A 154 -0.81 -3.68 1.85
C GLY A 154 -2.23 -3.29 2.32
N ALA A 155 -2.39 -2.74 3.52
CA ALA A 155 -3.68 -2.26 4.03
C ALA A 155 -4.15 -1.01 3.28
N GLY A 156 -3.27 0.00 3.16
CA GLY A 156 -3.52 1.25 2.47
C GLY A 156 -4.60 2.15 3.08
N ALA A 157 -4.89 3.26 2.39
CA ALA A 157 -5.78 4.31 2.88
C ALA A 157 -7.25 3.88 2.95
N ASP A 158 -7.70 3.05 2.00
CA ASP A 158 -9.09 2.62 1.96
C ASP A 158 -9.49 1.92 3.27
N VAL A 159 -8.66 0.97 3.73
CA VAL A 159 -8.95 0.25 4.98
C VAL A 159 -8.85 1.18 6.18
N ALA A 160 -7.81 2.02 6.22
CA ALA A 160 -7.62 2.97 7.30
C ALA A 160 -8.82 3.92 7.43
N ASN A 161 -9.39 4.36 6.32
CA ASN A 161 -10.56 5.23 6.27
C ASN A 161 -11.81 4.50 6.78
N PHE A 162 -12.06 3.27 6.31
CA PHE A 162 -13.19 2.46 6.77
C PHE A 162 -13.11 2.15 8.28
N VAL A 163 -11.93 1.76 8.77
CA VAL A 163 -11.73 1.46 10.20
C VAL A 163 -11.91 2.72 11.04
N SER A 164 -11.30 3.83 10.63
CA SER A 164 -11.43 5.12 11.31
C SER A 164 -12.87 5.61 11.35
N TYR A 165 -13.59 5.50 10.23
CA TYR A 165 -15.00 5.89 10.11
C TYR A 165 -15.90 5.07 11.02
N ASN A 166 -15.74 3.74 11.00
CA ASN A 166 -16.50 2.83 11.85
C ASN A 166 -16.23 3.07 13.33
N GLU A 167 -14.97 3.33 13.71
CA GLU A 167 -14.62 3.61 15.10
C GLU A 167 -15.17 4.96 15.56
N ALA A 168 -15.17 5.97 14.68
CA ALA A 168 -15.83 7.24 14.96
C ALA A 168 -17.34 7.07 15.17
N GLN A 169 -18.00 6.29 14.33
CA GLN A 169 -19.42 5.96 14.50
C GLN A 169 -19.70 5.22 15.81
N ARG A 170 -18.90 4.20 16.14
CA ARG A 170 -19.06 3.41 17.37
C ARG A 170 -18.90 4.22 18.66
N TRP A 171 -17.99 5.19 18.64
CA TRP A 171 -17.75 6.07 19.77
C TRP A 171 -18.71 7.26 19.83
N SER A 172 -19.50 7.46 18.78
CA SER A 172 -20.54 8.47 18.76
C SER A 172 -21.77 8.00 19.54
N GLY A 173 -22.48 8.93 20.17
CA GLY A 173 -23.77 8.61 20.79
C GLY A 173 -24.80 8.13 19.76
N GLU A 174 -25.80 7.38 20.20
CA GLU A 174 -26.81 6.74 19.35
C GLU A 174 -27.44 7.71 18.34
N GLU A 175 -27.76 8.93 18.79
CA GLU A 175 -28.29 10.01 17.94
C GLU A 175 -27.35 10.42 16.80
N LYS A 176 -26.05 10.56 17.08
CA LYS A 176 -25.05 10.92 16.07
C LYS A 176 -24.69 9.76 15.16
N SER A 177 -24.71 8.54 15.68
CA SER A 177 -24.38 7.32 14.94
C SER A 177 -25.29 7.14 13.71
N ALA A 178 -26.57 7.51 13.82
CA ALA A 178 -27.53 7.47 12.73
C ALA A 178 -27.27 8.48 11.60
N LEU A 179 -26.47 9.54 11.86
CA LEU A 179 -26.12 10.56 10.88
C LEU A 179 -24.82 10.21 10.10
N TYR A 180 -24.13 9.14 10.47
CA TYR A 180 -23.02 8.64 9.64
C TYR A 180 -23.59 8.11 8.32
N GLY A 181 -22.95 8.48 7.22
CA GLY A 181 -23.40 8.24 5.84
C GLY A 181 -24.00 9.49 5.17
N THR A 182 -24.43 10.49 5.94
CA THR A 182 -25.08 11.70 5.39
C THR A 182 -24.11 12.88 5.18
N GLY A 183 -22.81 12.68 5.38
CA GLY A 183 -21.80 13.74 5.32
C GLY A 183 -21.59 14.52 6.62
N ILE A 184 -21.97 13.94 7.78
CA ILE A 184 -21.70 14.53 9.09
C ILE A 184 -20.19 14.85 9.27
N ILE A 185 -19.89 16.01 9.87
CA ILE A 185 -18.52 16.55 9.97
C ILE A 185 -17.57 15.62 10.74
N GLU A 186 -18.04 14.94 11.79
CA GLU A 186 -17.25 13.94 12.52
C GLU A 186 -16.80 12.79 11.61
N GLY A 187 -17.66 12.33 10.70
CA GLY A 187 -17.33 11.31 9.72
C GLY A 187 -16.33 11.80 8.67
N VAL A 188 -16.44 13.06 8.23
CA VAL A 188 -15.48 13.69 7.30
C VAL A 188 -14.11 13.82 7.95
N ILE A 189 -14.06 14.30 9.21
CA ILE A 189 -12.82 14.39 9.99
C ILE A 189 -12.19 13.01 10.13
N ALA A 190 -13.00 11.97 10.42
CA ALA A 190 -12.49 10.62 10.62
C ALA A 190 -11.86 10.03 9.35
N ALA A 191 -12.53 10.17 8.20
CA ALA A 191 -12.02 9.67 6.93
C ALA A 191 -10.79 10.47 6.46
N ASP A 192 -10.87 11.81 6.45
CA ASP A 192 -9.80 12.63 5.86
C ASP A 192 -8.53 12.68 6.74
N SER A 193 -8.69 12.68 8.08
CA SER A 193 -7.55 12.61 8.99
C SER A 193 -6.83 11.27 8.89
N SER A 194 -7.59 10.17 8.80
CA SER A 194 -7.02 8.83 8.62
C SER A 194 -6.26 8.73 7.29
N ASN A 195 -6.88 9.13 6.19
CA ASN A 195 -6.30 9.12 4.85
C ASN A 195 -4.94 9.83 4.79
N ASN A 196 -4.87 11.05 5.35
CA ASN A 196 -3.65 11.83 5.39
C ASN A 196 -2.59 11.22 6.32
N ALA A 197 -3.00 10.61 7.43
CA ALA A 197 -2.08 9.96 8.36
C ALA A 197 -1.53 8.62 7.84
N THR A 198 -2.30 7.90 7.02
CA THR A 198 -1.88 6.64 6.41
C THR A 198 -0.60 6.78 5.60
N GLN A 199 -0.38 7.92 4.92
CA GLN A 199 0.82 8.09 4.10
C GLN A 199 2.11 8.05 4.93
N GLY A 200 2.13 8.71 6.09
CA GLY A 200 3.29 8.66 7.00
C GLY A 200 3.49 7.25 7.58
N GLY A 201 2.40 6.58 7.97
CA GLY A 201 2.45 5.21 8.47
C GLY A 201 2.94 4.20 7.43
N ALA A 202 2.43 4.27 6.20
CA ALA A 202 2.77 3.36 5.11
C ALA A 202 4.24 3.46 4.69
N LEU A 203 4.86 4.63 4.88
CA LEU A 203 6.27 4.81 4.59
C LEU A 203 7.19 4.13 5.60
N ILE A 204 6.72 3.79 6.81
CA ILE A 204 7.54 3.11 7.81
C ILE A 204 8.05 1.76 7.26
N PRO A 205 7.20 0.74 7.02
CA PRO A 205 7.67 -0.54 6.50
C PRO A 205 8.23 -0.42 5.07
N THR A 206 7.76 0.55 4.29
CA THR A 206 8.24 0.76 2.92
C THR A 206 9.73 1.12 2.92
N LEU A 207 10.14 2.10 3.74
CA LEU A 207 11.53 2.56 3.79
C LEU A 207 12.42 1.61 4.60
N THR A 208 11.90 1.03 5.68
CA THR A 208 12.70 0.25 6.63
C THR A 208 12.76 -1.24 6.31
N LEU A 209 11.71 -1.82 5.71
CA LEU A 209 11.62 -3.26 5.43
C LEU A 209 11.60 -3.55 3.92
N GLY A 210 11.40 -2.54 3.08
CA GLY A 210 11.21 -2.73 1.64
C GLY A 210 9.84 -3.33 1.29
N ILE A 211 8.90 -3.31 2.24
CA ILE A 211 7.57 -3.90 2.09
C ILE A 211 6.54 -2.77 2.02
N PRO A 212 5.77 -2.64 0.93
CA PRO A 212 4.85 -1.53 0.78
C PRO A 212 3.67 -1.59 1.75
N GLY A 213 3.37 -0.46 2.42
CA GLY A 213 2.17 -0.29 3.24
C GLY A 213 0.88 -0.10 2.42
N SER A 214 0.99 0.35 1.16
CA SER A 214 -0.13 0.60 0.25
C SER A 214 0.25 0.39 -1.21
N GLY A 215 -0.73 0.44 -2.11
CA GLY A 215 -0.45 0.45 -3.56
C GLY A 215 0.37 1.67 -4.01
N SER A 216 0.17 2.85 -3.38
CA SER A 216 0.94 4.05 -3.70
C SER A 216 2.39 3.94 -3.25
N THR A 217 2.65 3.35 -2.08
CA THR A 217 4.04 3.12 -1.63
C THR A 217 4.72 2.01 -2.44
N ALA A 218 3.98 1.06 -3.00
CA ALA A 218 4.55 0.07 -3.92
C ALA A 218 5.09 0.74 -5.20
N ALA A 219 4.35 1.71 -5.75
CA ALA A 219 4.85 2.54 -6.85
C ALA A 219 6.06 3.38 -6.44
N LEU A 220 6.09 3.90 -5.20
CA LEU A 220 7.24 4.63 -4.67
C LEU A 220 8.50 3.75 -4.58
N ILE A 221 8.40 2.49 -4.15
CA ILE A 221 9.53 1.54 -4.17
C ILE A 221 10.13 1.47 -5.58
N GLY A 222 9.29 1.37 -6.61
CA GLY A 222 9.70 1.42 -8.00
C GLY A 222 10.47 2.69 -8.37
N ALA A 223 9.92 3.86 -8.01
CA ALA A 223 10.58 5.14 -8.27
C ALA A 223 11.93 5.27 -7.56
N LEU A 224 12.03 4.79 -6.31
CA LEU A 224 13.27 4.80 -5.54
C LEU A 224 14.33 3.88 -6.18
N ALA A 225 13.93 2.71 -6.64
CA ALA A 225 14.83 1.77 -7.30
C ALA A 225 15.43 2.36 -8.59
N ILE A 226 14.65 3.12 -9.38
CA ILE A 226 15.16 3.85 -10.57
C ILE A 226 16.28 4.83 -10.18
N HIS A 227 16.19 5.44 -9.01
CA HIS A 227 17.22 6.33 -8.46
C HIS A 227 18.34 5.60 -7.70
N GLY A 228 18.40 4.27 -7.76
CA GLY A 228 19.39 3.46 -7.06
C GLY A 228 19.20 3.37 -5.55
N LEU A 229 18.03 3.79 -5.04
CA LEU A 229 17.67 3.69 -3.64
C LEU A 229 16.89 2.40 -3.44
N ASN A 230 17.53 1.39 -2.83
CA ASN A 230 16.90 0.11 -2.52
C ASN A 230 16.34 0.14 -1.09
N PRO A 231 15.00 0.23 -0.91
CA PRO A 231 14.40 0.29 0.41
C PRO A 231 14.62 -1.00 1.20
N GLY A 232 14.65 -0.89 2.53
CA GLY A 232 14.99 -2.00 3.42
C GLY A 232 15.92 -1.57 4.56
N PRO A 233 16.36 -2.52 5.40
CA PRO A 233 16.95 -2.18 6.71
C PRO A 233 18.21 -1.32 6.60
N GLY A 234 19.03 -1.58 5.58
CA GLY A 234 20.26 -0.84 5.31
C GLY A 234 20.07 0.53 4.63
N LEU A 235 18.85 0.95 4.27
CA LEU A 235 18.62 2.21 3.54
C LEU A 235 19.07 3.42 4.37
N PHE A 236 18.76 3.45 5.67
CA PHE A 236 19.14 4.55 6.56
C PHE A 236 20.65 4.65 6.78
N GLN A 237 21.38 3.52 6.74
CA GLN A 237 22.83 3.50 6.84
C GLN A 237 23.52 3.95 5.54
N ARG A 238 23.02 3.48 4.38
CA ARG A 238 23.63 3.75 3.07
C ARG A 238 23.26 5.13 2.51
N SER A 239 22.04 5.59 2.78
CA SER A 239 21.45 6.75 2.12
C SER A 239 20.73 7.69 3.10
N GLY A 240 21.12 7.66 4.39
CA GLY A 240 20.51 8.44 5.46
C GLY A 240 20.19 9.89 5.11
N PRO A 241 21.12 10.71 4.59
CA PRO A 241 20.84 12.09 4.20
C PRO A 241 19.67 12.24 3.22
N ILE A 242 19.58 11.35 2.22
CA ILE A 242 18.49 11.36 1.23
C ILE A 242 17.19 10.94 1.90
N VAL A 243 17.21 9.89 2.74
CA VAL A 243 16.02 9.41 3.45
C VAL A 243 15.46 10.48 4.38
N TYR A 244 16.31 11.14 5.18
CA TYR A 244 15.87 12.23 6.04
C TYR A 244 15.41 13.44 5.24
N ALA A 245 16.04 13.77 4.10
CA ALA A 245 15.55 14.80 3.19
C ALA A 245 14.16 14.46 2.64
N MET A 246 13.90 13.20 2.29
CA MET A 246 12.57 12.73 1.89
C MET A 246 11.55 12.87 3.02
N ILE A 247 11.88 12.44 4.24
CA ILE A 247 10.98 12.58 5.39
C ILE A 247 10.69 14.07 5.68
N LEU A 248 11.71 14.93 5.68
CA LEU A 248 11.54 16.38 5.86
C LEU A 248 10.74 17.02 4.72
N SER A 249 10.87 16.50 3.49
CA SER A 249 10.05 16.95 2.35
C SER A 249 8.56 16.64 2.55
N LEU A 250 8.19 15.62 3.34
CA LEU A 250 6.79 15.37 3.70
C LEU A 250 6.26 16.44 4.66
N PHE A 251 7.07 16.89 5.62
CA PHE A 251 6.69 18.02 6.47
C PHE A 251 6.46 19.27 5.63
N LEU A 252 7.42 19.59 4.76
CA LEU A 252 7.30 20.73 3.85
C LEU A 252 6.07 20.57 2.94
N GLY A 253 5.86 19.42 2.32
CA GLY A 253 4.71 19.13 1.46
C GLY A 253 3.39 19.32 2.19
N ASN A 254 3.26 18.85 3.44
CA ASN A 254 2.08 19.08 4.26
C ASN A 254 1.87 20.57 4.60
N ILE A 255 2.94 21.33 4.84
CA ILE A 255 2.86 22.78 5.03
C ILE A 255 2.39 23.46 3.74
N LEU A 256 2.93 23.06 2.58
CA LEU A 256 2.52 23.58 1.28
C LEU A 256 1.04 23.26 1.00
N ILE A 257 0.54 22.08 1.39
CA ILE A 257 -0.89 21.75 1.31
C ILE A 257 -1.73 22.68 2.19
N ILE A 258 -1.26 23.09 3.37
CA ILE A 258 -1.99 24.06 4.20
C ILE A 258 -1.98 25.45 3.54
N VAL A 259 -0.83 25.90 3.06
CA VAL A 259 -0.64 27.25 2.49
C VAL A 259 -1.36 27.40 1.14
N TYR A 260 -1.24 26.42 0.25
CA TYR A 260 -1.80 26.47 -1.10
C TYR A 260 -3.09 25.67 -1.24
N GLY A 261 -3.20 24.54 -0.55
CA GLY A 261 -4.37 23.66 -0.60
C GLY A 261 -5.60 24.28 0.04
N LEU A 262 -5.48 24.98 1.19
CA LEU A 262 -6.66 25.61 1.81
C LEU A 262 -7.26 26.72 0.93
N PRO A 263 -6.50 27.72 0.42
CA PRO A 263 -7.05 28.74 -0.48
C PRO A 263 -7.43 28.18 -1.86
N GLY A 264 -6.74 27.14 -2.30
CA GLY A 264 -6.94 26.50 -3.61
C GLY A 264 -8.03 25.42 -3.62
N SER A 265 -8.55 25.00 -2.47
CA SER A 265 -9.52 23.90 -2.31
C SER A 265 -10.73 24.03 -3.26
N ARG A 266 -11.24 25.25 -3.43
CA ARG A 266 -12.30 25.62 -4.39
C ARG A 266 -12.00 25.29 -5.86
N TYR A 267 -10.73 25.30 -6.25
CA TYR A 267 -10.28 24.96 -7.59
C TYR A 267 -9.93 23.48 -7.68
N PHE A 268 -9.30 22.91 -6.64
CA PHE A 268 -8.96 21.48 -6.61
C PHE A 268 -10.19 20.58 -6.66
N GLY A 269 -11.32 20.99 -6.06
CA GLY A 269 -12.60 20.29 -6.23
C GLY A 269 -13.03 20.16 -7.69
N LYS A 270 -12.62 21.09 -8.58
CA LYS A 270 -12.95 21.02 -10.01
C LYS A 270 -12.17 19.95 -10.77
N VAL A 271 -11.03 19.50 -10.24
CA VAL A 271 -10.21 18.44 -10.84
C VAL A 271 -11.00 17.13 -10.91
N ALA A 272 -11.90 16.88 -9.95
CA ALA A 272 -12.77 15.70 -9.95
C ALA A 272 -13.70 15.64 -11.17
N TYR A 273 -14.03 16.81 -11.76
CA TYR A 273 -14.91 16.91 -12.94
C TYR A 273 -14.16 16.92 -14.27
N ILE A 274 -12.83 16.73 -14.27
CA ILE A 274 -12.06 16.63 -15.52
C ILE A 274 -12.60 15.42 -16.30
N PRO A 275 -13.02 15.61 -17.58
CA PRO A 275 -13.55 14.52 -18.37
C PRO A 275 -12.56 13.37 -18.52
N VAL A 276 -13.07 12.16 -18.28
CA VAL A 276 -12.33 10.89 -18.40
C VAL A 276 -11.61 10.75 -19.75
N ARG A 277 -12.17 11.33 -20.83
CA ARG A 277 -11.56 11.38 -22.17
C ARG A 277 -10.17 12.02 -22.22
N PHE A 278 -9.79 12.85 -21.24
CA PHE A 278 -8.45 13.43 -21.13
C PHE A 278 -7.56 12.64 -20.19
N ILE A 279 -8.11 12.18 -19.06
CA ILE A 279 -7.38 11.43 -18.04
C ILE A 279 -6.82 10.13 -18.63
N ILE A 280 -7.66 9.35 -19.30
CA ILE A 280 -7.27 8.05 -19.86
C ILE A 280 -6.08 8.15 -20.81
N PRO A 281 -6.12 8.93 -21.91
CA PRO A 281 -5.01 8.93 -22.86
C PRO A 281 -3.73 9.48 -22.24
N ILE A 282 -3.80 10.53 -21.41
CA ILE A 282 -2.61 11.12 -20.78
C ILE A 282 -1.95 10.11 -19.84
N VAL A 283 -2.72 9.52 -18.92
CA VAL A 283 -2.19 8.56 -17.95
C VAL A 283 -1.69 7.30 -18.65
N THR A 284 -2.41 6.80 -19.68
CA THR A 284 -1.99 5.60 -20.43
C THR A 284 -0.68 5.84 -21.18
N VAL A 285 -0.52 6.98 -21.86
CA VAL A 285 0.74 7.30 -22.56
C VAL A 285 1.89 7.42 -21.57
N LEU A 286 1.69 8.12 -20.45
CA LEU A 286 2.71 8.25 -19.41
C LEU A 286 3.08 6.89 -18.79
N ALA A 287 2.11 6.01 -18.60
CA ALA A 287 2.31 4.64 -18.10
C ALA A 287 3.13 3.78 -19.07
N VAL A 288 2.79 3.82 -20.36
CA VAL A 288 3.50 3.08 -21.43
C VAL A 288 4.94 3.58 -21.56
N VAL A 289 5.13 4.90 -21.59
CA VAL A 289 6.47 5.52 -21.65
C VAL A 289 7.27 5.21 -20.39
N GLY A 290 6.63 5.31 -19.22
CA GLY A 290 7.26 4.99 -17.93
C GLY A 290 7.72 3.53 -17.85
N ALA A 291 6.87 2.58 -18.25
CA ALA A 291 7.22 1.16 -18.29
C ALA A 291 8.40 0.89 -19.25
N PHE A 292 8.38 1.49 -20.43
CA PHE A 292 9.47 1.36 -21.40
C PHE A 292 10.78 1.96 -20.88
N ALA A 293 10.72 3.09 -20.18
CA ALA A 293 11.89 3.79 -19.66
C ALA A 293 12.66 3.01 -18.57
N VAL A 294 12.04 2.02 -17.91
CA VAL A 294 12.70 1.24 -16.84
C VAL A 294 13.85 0.40 -17.39
N ARG A 295 13.59 -0.39 -18.45
CA ARG A 295 14.57 -1.35 -18.98
C ARG A 295 14.87 -1.18 -20.47
N ASN A 296 14.23 -0.22 -21.14
CA ASN A 296 14.31 -0.01 -22.59
C ASN A 296 13.97 -1.28 -23.39
N ALA A 297 12.99 -2.05 -22.89
CA ALA A 297 12.63 -3.36 -23.39
C ALA A 297 11.21 -3.35 -23.98
N PRO A 298 11.04 -3.55 -25.31
CA PRO A 298 9.71 -3.62 -25.92
C PRO A 298 8.81 -4.73 -25.37
N PHE A 299 9.42 -5.80 -24.83
CA PHE A 299 8.69 -6.89 -24.18
C PHE A 299 7.82 -6.41 -23.01
N ASP A 300 8.28 -5.39 -22.28
CA ASP A 300 7.56 -4.83 -21.12
C ASP A 300 6.22 -4.21 -21.53
N LEU A 301 6.09 -3.76 -22.79
CA LEU A 301 4.82 -3.27 -23.34
C LEU A 301 3.77 -4.38 -23.48
N TYR A 302 4.19 -5.60 -23.79
CA TYR A 302 3.28 -6.75 -23.80
C TYR A 302 2.92 -7.16 -22.37
N VAL A 303 3.89 -7.10 -21.45
CA VAL A 303 3.67 -7.42 -20.03
C VAL A 303 2.63 -6.48 -19.42
N ILE A 304 2.74 -5.15 -19.59
CA ILE A 304 1.75 -4.21 -19.03
C ILE A 304 0.33 -4.47 -19.57
N LEU A 305 0.20 -4.86 -20.84
CA LEU A 305 -1.10 -5.14 -21.45
C LEU A 305 -1.71 -6.42 -20.87
N VAL A 306 -0.94 -7.51 -20.84
CA VAL A 306 -1.39 -8.80 -20.28
C VAL A 306 -1.74 -8.64 -18.80
N VAL A 307 -0.86 -7.99 -18.04
CA VAL A 307 -1.06 -7.77 -16.60
C VAL A 307 -2.22 -6.82 -16.33
N GLY A 308 -2.44 -5.79 -17.16
CA GLY A 308 -3.60 -4.91 -17.05
C GLY A 308 -4.92 -5.63 -17.30
N VAL A 309 -4.96 -6.54 -18.27
CA VAL A 309 -6.13 -7.41 -18.49
C VAL A 309 -6.33 -8.37 -17.33
N LEU A 310 -5.26 -8.97 -16.80
CA LEU A 310 -5.33 -9.82 -15.60
C LEU A 310 -5.84 -9.04 -14.38
N GLY A 311 -5.47 -7.77 -14.23
CA GLY A 311 -5.99 -6.90 -13.18
C GLY A 311 -7.51 -6.73 -13.27
N LEU A 312 -8.09 -6.66 -14.48
CA LEU A 312 -9.55 -6.64 -14.65
C LEU A 312 -10.20 -7.93 -14.18
N VAL A 313 -9.55 -9.09 -14.39
CA VAL A 313 -10.01 -10.38 -13.87
C VAL A 313 -10.02 -10.36 -12.34
N PHE A 314 -8.95 -9.86 -11.71
CA PHE A 314 -8.90 -9.73 -10.25
C PHE A 314 -9.98 -8.81 -9.71
N VAL A 315 -10.18 -7.63 -10.32
CA VAL A 315 -11.26 -6.72 -9.93
C VAL A 315 -12.64 -7.36 -10.10
N LYS A 316 -12.88 -8.05 -11.23
CA LYS A 316 -14.17 -8.70 -11.52
C LYS A 316 -14.54 -9.78 -10.51
N TYR A 317 -13.55 -10.48 -9.95
CA TYR A 317 -13.76 -11.55 -8.97
C TYR A 317 -13.42 -11.14 -7.53
N ASP A 318 -13.31 -9.83 -7.23
CA ASP A 318 -13.00 -9.28 -5.90
C ASP A 318 -11.69 -9.81 -5.27
N TYR A 319 -10.66 -10.01 -6.09
CA TYR A 319 -9.31 -10.25 -5.60
C TYR A 319 -8.63 -8.90 -5.28
N PRO A 320 -7.98 -8.77 -4.11
CA PRO A 320 -7.28 -7.54 -3.75
C PRO A 320 -6.04 -7.35 -4.63
N LEU A 321 -6.03 -6.33 -5.50
CA LEU A 321 -4.91 -6.01 -6.41
C LEU A 321 -3.57 -5.76 -5.71
N VAL A 322 -3.59 -5.38 -4.43
CA VAL A 322 -2.37 -5.17 -3.63
C VAL A 322 -1.67 -6.50 -3.29
N SER A 323 -2.41 -7.60 -3.13
CA SER A 323 -1.84 -8.92 -2.81
C SER A 323 -0.87 -9.46 -3.88
N PRO A 324 -1.22 -9.54 -5.18
CA PRO A 324 -0.30 -10.03 -6.20
C PRO A 324 0.92 -9.11 -6.37
N VAL A 325 0.73 -7.81 -6.25
CA VAL A 325 1.83 -6.83 -6.26
C VAL A 325 2.79 -7.08 -5.10
N LEU A 326 2.25 -7.25 -3.89
CA LEU A 326 3.06 -7.54 -2.73
C LEU A 326 3.81 -8.86 -2.90
N GLY A 327 3.15 -9.89 -3.44
CA GLY A 327 3.78 -11.17 -3.77
C GLY A 327 4.96 -11.03 -4.73
N VAL A 328 4.83 -10.19 -5.77
CA VAL A 328 5.95 -9.93 -6.69
C VAL A 328 7.12 -9.24 -5.98
N ILE A 329 6.84 -8.20 -5.17
CA ILE A 329 7.87 -7.42 -4.48
C ILE A 329 8.59 -8.26 -3.41
N VAL A 330 7.84 -9.04 -2.63
CA VAL A 330 8.41 -9.86 -1.54
C VAL A 330 8.90 -11.23 -2.01
N GLY A 331 8.71 -11.59 -3.29
CA GLY A 331 9.08 -12.90 -3.83
C GLY A 331 10.57 -13.20 -3.65
N ASP A 332 11.43 -12.27 -4.07
CA ASP A 332 12.89 -12.43 -3.93
C ASP A 332 13.32 -12.49 -2.46
N ILE A 333 12.66 -11.71 -1.60
CA ILE A 333 12.90 -11.70 -0.15
C ILE A 333 12.52 -13.06 0.45
N ALA A 334 11.35 -13.57 0.11
CA ALA A 334 10.84 -14.84 0.58
C ALA A 334 11.71 -16.00 0.10
N GLU A 335 12.01 -16.06 -1.20
CA GLU A 335 12.80 -17.14 -1.78
C GLU A 335 14.23 -17.18 -1.25
N THR A 336 14.90 -16.03 -1.24
CA THR A 336 16.28 -15.93 -0.73
C THR A 336 16.32 -16.20 0.78
N GLY A 337 15.36 -15.67 1.53
CA GLY A 337 15.21 -15.88 2.96
C GLY A 337 14.97 -17.35 3.31
N PHE A 338 14.07 -18.01 2.57
CA PHE A 338 13.78 -19.43 2.75
C PHE A 338 14.99 -20.29 2.39
N ALA A 339 15.55 -20.15 1.19
CA ALA A 339 16.65 -20.99 0.73
C ALA A 339 17.86 -20.92 1.67
N ARG A 340 18.28 -19.70 2.07
CA ARG A 340 19.40 -19.52 3.00
C ARG A 340 19.03 -19.95 4.41
N GLY A 341 17.85 -19.58 4.89
CA GLY A 341 17.39 -19.90 6.24
C GLY A 341 17.23 -21.40 6.46
N TRP A 342 16.72 -22.12 5.45
CA TRP A 342 16.55 -23.57 5.46
C TRP A 342 17.88 -24.30 5.60
N LEU A 343 18.88 -23.90 4.80
CA LEU A 343 20.23 -24.47 4.86
C LEU A 343 20.94 -24.16 6.18
N LEU A 344 20.82 -22.92 6.69
CA LEU A 344 21.43 -22.52 7.97
C LEU A 344 20.83 -23.27 9.17
N ASN A 345 19.56 -23.63 9.08
CA ASN A 345 18.83 -24.33 10.15
C ASN A 345 18.80 -25.85 9.95
N SER A 346 19.79 -26.41 9.25
CA SER A 346 19.95 -27.85 9.04
C SER A 346 18.69 -28.53 8.50
N GLU A 347 17.95 -27.84 7.62
CA GLU A 347 16.74 -28.36 6.98
C GLU A 347 15.63 -28.78 7.97
N SER A 348 15.57 -28.12 9.13
CA SER A 348 14.58 -28.40 10.18
C SER A 348 13.62 -27.23 10.37
N TRP A 349 12.32 -27.51 10.23
CA TRP A 349 11.26 -26.53 10.48
C TRP A 349 11.24 -26.01 11.92
N SER A 350 11.53 -26.88 12.90
CA SER A 350 11.56 -26.45 14.30
C SER A 350 12.68 -25.46 14.53
N ALA A 351 13.88 -25.78 14.07
CA ALA A 351 15.05 -24.89 14.17
C ALA A 351 14.80 -23.58 13.41
N PHE A 352 14.21 -23.64 12.21
CA PHE A 352 13.90 -22.47 11.40
C PHE A 352 12.98 -21.47 12.13
N ILE A 353 11.92 -21.96 12.78
CA ILE A 353 10.93 -21.12 13.47
C ILE A 353 11.47 -20.62 14.82
N THR A 354 12.25 -21.45 15.54
CA THR A 354 12.77 -21.12 16.87
C THR A 354 14.18 -20.52 16.83
N ASN A 355 14.70 -20.20 15.65
CA ASN A 355 16.06 -19.67 15.46
C ASN A 355 16.30 -18.37 16.26
N SER A 356 15.30 -17.51 16.36
CA SER A 356 15.36 -16.26 17.11
C SER A 356 14.02 -15.88 17.74
N GLY A 357 14.06 -14.99 18.73
CA GLY A 357 12.84 -14.42 19.31
C GLY A 357 11.97 -13.68 18.28
N VAL A 358 12.59 -13.07 17.26
CA VAL A 358 11.89 -12.40 16.16
C VAL A 358 11.14 -13.40 15.29
N SER A 359 11.78 -14.52 14.92
CA SER A 359 11.15 -15.60 14.13
C SER A 359 9.94 -16.19 14.85
N ILE A 360 10.05 -16.41 16.17
CA ILE A 360 8.92 -16.85 17.00
C ILE A 360 7.81 -15.80 16.99
N GLY A 361 8.14 -14.53 17.22
CA GLY A 361 7.18 -13.42 17.20
C GLY A 361 6.43 -13.31 15.88
N LEU A 362 7.14 -13.34 14.74
CA LEU A 362 6.55 -13.31 13.40
C LEU A 362 5.65 -14.53 13.16
N THR A 363 6.05 -15.72 13.59
CA THR A 363 5.25 -16.94 13.45
C THR A 363 3.94 -16.86 14.25
N VAL A 364 4.00 -16.30 15.47
CA VAL A 364 2.81 -16.02 16.28
C VAL A 364 1.91 -15.01 15.58
N LEU A 365 2.45 -13.91 15.04
CA LEU A 365 1.68 -12.90 14.32
C LEU A 365 1.03 -13.46 13.05
N ILE A 366 1.74 -14.30 12.28
CA ILE A 366 1.19 -15.01 11.11
C ILE A 366 0.02 -15.89 11.55
N SER A 367 0.22 -16.68 12.62
CA SER A 367 -0.81 -17.58 13.14
C SER A 367 -2.05 -16.80 13.60
N LEU A 368 -1.87 -15.71 14.33
CA LEU A 368 -2.95 -14.82 14.77
C LEU A 368 -3.67 -14.16 13.57
N SER A 369 -2.93 -13.71 12.57
CA SER A 369 -3.50 -13.14 11.34
C SER A 369 -4.37 -14.14 10.60
N LEU A 370 -3.90 -15.39 10.46
CA LEU A 370 -4.68 -16.46 9.84
C LEU A 370 -5.91 -16.84 10.66
N LEU A 371 -5.76 -17.03 11.98
CA LEU A 371 -6.86 -17.38 12.88
C LEU A 371 -7.96 -16.32 12.90
N THR A 372 -7.58 -15.04 13.03
CA THR A 372 -8.56 -13.93 13.03
C THR A 372 -9.32 -13.87 11.72
N THR A 373 -8.65 -14.08 10.58
CA THR A 373 -9.31 -14.08 9.27
C THR A 373 -10.21 -15.30 9.06
N ILE A 374 -9.79 -16.49 9.50
CA ILE A 374 -10.61 -17.71 9.42
C ILE A 374 -11.89 -17.55 10.25
N VAL A 375 -11.76 -17.11 11.50
CA VAL A 375 -12.92 -16.89 12.38
C VAL A 375 -13.84 -15.81 11.82
N GLY A 376 -13.28 -14.72 11.29
CA GLY A 376 -14.05 -13.65 10.65
C GLY A 376 -14.85 -14.13 9.44
N ASN A 377 -14.23 -14.95 8.57
CA ASN A 377 -14.90 -15.52 7.40
C ASN A 377 -15.98 -16.56 7.79
N TYR A 378 -15.72 -17.38 8.81
CA TYR A 378 -16.70 -18.36 9.30
C TYR A 378 -17.96 -17.68 9.85
N ARG A 379 -17.81 -16.60 10.62
CA ARG A 379 -18.95 -15.82 11.14
C ARG A 379 -19.78 -15.18 10.03
N LYS A 380 -19.13 -14.67 8.97
CA LYS A 380 -19.85 -14.13 7.79
C LYS A 380 -20.62 -15.21 7.04
N GLY A 381 -20.06 -16.42 6.92
CA GLY A 381 -20.71 -17.54 6.25
C GLY A 381 -21.92 -18.11 6.99
N GLN A 382 -22.11 -17.81 8.28
CA GLN A 382 -23.31 -18.17 9.05
C GLN A 382 -24.39 -17.07 9.06
N SER A 383 -24.04 -15.85 8.63
CA SER A 383 -24.95 -14.69 8.62
C SER A 383 -25.59 -14.44 7.24
N ASN A 384 -25.15 -15.17 6.22
CA ASN A 384 -25.78 -15.30 4.90
C ASN A 384 -26.47 -16.67 4.82
#